data_AF-A0A371KNB3-F1
#
_entry.id   AF-A0A371KNB3-F1
#
_cell.length_a   1.000
_cell.length_b   1.000
_cell.length_c   1.000
_cell.angle_alpha   90.00
_cell.angle_beta   90.00
_cell.angle_gamma   90.00
#
_symmetry.space_group_name_H-M   'P 1'
#
loop_
_entity.id
_entity.type
_entity.pdbx_description
1 polymer ?
#
loop_
_entity_poly.entity_id
_entity_poly.type
_entity_poly.pdbx_seq_one_letter_code
_entity_poly.pdbx_strand_id
1 'polypeptide(L)'
;MPDRILKVNAYTTLDLVDASATGHDFEESAFAVCNVTSPRKHPDEITLELELDWTQLDALAPHADKLTLSPEEARKIAADLEKHADRVEAEQQD
;
A
#
# COMPACT_ATOMS: atom_id res chain seq x y z
N MET A 1 6.50 -7.44 -15.45
CA MET A 1 6.18 -6.16 -14.80
C MET A 1 7.47 -5.37 -14.68
N PRO A 2 7.44 -4.02 -14.68
CA PRO A 2 8.61 -3.22 -14.29
C PRO A 2 9.20 -3.74 -12.96
N ASP A 3 10.46 -3.45 -12.69
CA ASP A 3 11.20 -3.84 -11.49
C ASP A 3 10.54 -3.24 -10.23
N ARG A 4 9.42 -3.83 -9.79
CA ARG A 4 8.69 -3.46 -8.58
C ARG A 4 9.42 -4.01 -7.38
N ILE A 5 9.52 -3.20 -6.34
CA ILE A 5 10.08 -3.58 -5.05
C ILE A 5 9.05 -4.41 -4.27
N LEU A 6 7.78 -4.01 -4.30
CA LEU A 6 6.67 -4.74 -3.67
C LEU A 6 6.31 -5.98 -4.50
N LYS A 7 6.13 -7.09 -3.78
CA LYS A 7 5.74 -8.36 -4.38
C LYS A 7 4.22 -8.39 -4.66
N VAL A 8 3.84 -8.09 -5.89
CA VAL A 8 2.44 -8.23 -6.37
C VAL A 8 2.07 -9.70 -6.55
N ASN A 9 0.93 -10.10 -5.98
CA ASN A 9 0.38 -11.45 -6.12
C ASN A 9 -1.15 -11.43 -5.89
N ALA A 10 -1.80 -12.59 -5.97
CA ALA A 10 -3.26 -12.70 -5.81
C ALA A 10 -3.82 -12.26 -4.44
N TYR A 11 -2.95 -12.05 -3.45
CA TYR A 11 -3.31 -11.58 -2.10
C TYR A 11 -2.96 -10.11 -1.87
N THR A 12 -2.47 -9.39 -2.89
CA THR A 12 -2.22 -7.96 -2.79
C THR A 12 -3.54 -7.20 -2.62
N THR A 13 -3.59 -6.26 -1.67
CA THR A 13 -4.81 -5.49 -1.38
C THR A 13 -5.28 -4.70 -2.61
N LEU A 14 -4.46 -3.80 -3.15
CA LEU A 14 -4.71 -3.12 -4.43
C LEU A 14 -3.45 -3.25 -5.31
N ASP A 15 -3.55 -4.01 -6.39
CA ASP A 15 -2.45 -4.23 -7.35
C ASP A 15 -2.37 -3.16 -8.45
N LEU A 16 -3.40 -2.32 -8.55
CA LEU A 16 -3.45 -1.12 -9.37
C LEU A 16 -4.36 -0.09 -8.71
N VAL A 17 -3.82 1.09 -8.38
CA VAL A 17 -4.58 2.22 -7.84
C VAL A 17 -3.94 3.54 -8.31
N ASP A 18 -4.74 4.59 -8.46
CA ASP A 18 -4.22 5.93 -8.76
C ASP A 18 -3.58 6.56 -7.52
N ALA A 19 -2.34 7.02 -7.68
CA ALA A 19 -1.58 7.67 -6.62
C ALA A 19 -0.84 8.91 -7.11
N SER A 20 -0.48 9.78 -6.18
CA SER A 20 0.40 10.91 -6.47
C SER A 20 1.41 11.16 -5.37
N ALA A 21 2.54 11.72 -5.76
CA ALA A 21 3.55 12.27 -4.88
C ALA A 21 3.55 13.80 -5.05
N THR A 22 3.32 14.54 -3.95
CA THR A 22 3.32 16.00 -3.94
C THR A 22 4.52 16.51 -3.15
N GLY A 23 5.45 17.20 -3.82
CA GLY A 23 6.53 17.95 -3.18
C GLY A 23 6.23 19.45 -3.07
N HIS A 24 7.22 20.24 -2.68
CA HIS A 24 7.07 21.70 -2.57
C HIS A 24 6.85 22.37 -3.95
N ASP A 25 7.61 21.91 -4.94
CA ASP A 25 7.67 22.52 -6.28
C ASP A 25 7.22 21.55 -7.39
N PHE A 26 6.66 20.39 -7.03
CA PHE A 26 6.25 19.37 -8.00
C PHE A 26 5.04 18.56 -7.53
N GLU A 27 4.32 18.00 -8.49
CA GLU A 27 3.30 16.97 -8.28
C GLU A 27 3.42 15.95 -9.41
N GLU A 28 3.59 14.69 -9.06
CA GLU A 28 3.67 13.57 -10.01
C GLU A 28 2.54 12.59 -9.72
N SER A 29 1.94 12.04 -10.78
CA SER A 29 0.88 11.04 -10.67
C SER A 29 1.30 9.76 -11.39
N ALA A 30 1.12 8.63 -10.73
CA ALA A 30 1.49 7.33 -11.26
C ALA A 30 0.50 6.28 -10.77
N PHE A 31 0.45 5.16 -11.47
CA PHE A 31 -0.16 3.98 -10.89
C PHE A 31 0.65 3.50 -9.71
N ALA A 32 -0.02 2.96 -8.70
CA ALA A 32 0.64 2.40 -7.53
C ALA A 32 0.08 1.03 -7.16
N VAL A 33 0.85 0.36 -6.30
CA VAL A 33 0.43 -0.81 -5.54
C VAL A 33 0.28 -0.38 -4.09
N CYS A 34 -0.84 -0.71 -3.47
CA CYS A 34 -1.10 -0.48 -2.05
C CYS A 34 -1.43 -1.82 -1.39
N ASN A 35 -0.67 -2.18 -0.36
CA ASN A 35 -0.75 -3.52 0.21
C ASN A 35 -0.77 -3.49 1.73
N VAL A 36 -1.72 -4.20 2.32
CA VAL A 36 -1.80 -4.41 3.77
C VAL A 36 -1.29 -5.82 4.07
N THR A 37 -0.36 -5.94 5.01
CA THR A 37 0.17 -7.24 5.43
C THR A 37 0.41 -7.32 6.93
N SER A 38 0.64 -8.54 7.42
CA SER A 38 1.33 -8.78 8.69
C SER A 38 2.20 -10.05 8.56
N PRO A 39 3.15 -10.33 9.47
CA PRO A 39 3.98 -11.52 9.40
C PRO A 39 3.13 -12.81 9.34
N ARG A 40 3.64 -13.85 8.65
CA ARG A 40 2.89 -15.13 8.52
C ARG A 40 2.99 -16.01 9.76
N LYS A 41 4.03 -15.85 10.56
CA LYS A 41 4.31 -16.57 11.80
C LYS A 41 4.55 -15.54 12.88
N HIS A 42 3.93 -15.71 14.05
CA HIS A 42 4.02 -14.77 15.17
C HIS A 42 3.77 -13.32 14.75
N PRO A 43 2.59 -13.01 14.19
CA PRO A 43 2.26 -11.66 13.76
C PRO A 43 2.16 -10.71 14.96
N ASP A 44 2.94 -9.63 14.94
CA ASP A 44 3.05 -8.64 16.01
C ASP A 44 2.72 -7.20 15.54
N GLU A 45 2.75 -6.96 14.22
CA GLU A 45 2.45 -5.67 13.62
C GLU A 45 1.67 -5.80 12.31
N ILE A 46 1.07 -4.69 11.88
CA ILE A 46 0.40 -4.54 10.59
C ILE A 46 1.20 -3.52 9.77
N THR A 47 1.53 -3.86 8.52
CA THR A 47 2.24 -2.99 7.58
C THR A 47 1.29 -2.55 6.47
N LEU A 48 1.22 -1.25 6.23
CA LEU A 48 0.59 -0.66 5.04
C LEU A 48 1.71 -0.11 4.13
N GLU A 49 1.85 -0.72 2.96
CA GLU A 49 2.89 -0.38 1.99
C GLU A 49 2.28 0.30 0.77
N LEU A 50 2.99 1.30 0.22
CA LEU A 50 2.63 2.00 -1.01
C LEU A 50 3.86 2.11 -1.91
N GLU A 51 3.73 1.69 -3.17
CA GLU A 51 4.77 1.84 -4.19
C GLU A 51 4.16 2.47 -5.44
N LEU A 52 4.55 3.71 -5.73
CA LEU A 52 4.30 4.35 -7.02
C LEU A 52 5.16 3.67 -8.10
N ASP A 53 4.61 3.54 -9.30
CA ASP A 53 5.35 3.04 -10.45
C ASP A 53 6.42 4.05 -10.85
N TRP A 54 7.65 3.80 -10.38
CA TRP A 54 8.80 4.67 -10.59
C TRP A 54 9.11 4.91 -12.07
N THR A 55 8.67 4.04 -12.97
CA THR A 55 8.87 4.24 -14.43
C THR A 55 8.04 5.41 -14.97
N GLN A 56 7.09 5.91 -14.19
CA GLN A 56 6.26 7.08 -14.49
C GLN A 56 6.68 8.33 -13.70
N LEU A 57 7.79 8.28 -12.97
CA LEU A 57 8.26 9.39 -12.13
C LEU A 57 9.59 9.96 -12.66
N ASP A 58 9.68 11.29 -12.72
CA ASP A 58 10.90 11.99 -13.14
C ASP A 58 11.88 12.28 -11.98
N ALA A 59 11.37 12.53 -10.76
CA ALA A 59 12.17 12.76 -9.55
C ALA A 59 11.41 12.38 -8.27
N LEU A 60 12.14 11.95 -7.22
CA LEU A 60 11.60 11.72 -5.87
C LEU A 60 12.30 12.63 -4.86
N ALA A 61 12.15 13.94 -5.04
CA ALA A 61 12.51 14.91 -4.00
C ALA A 61 11.56 14.75 -2.78
N PRO A 62 11.82 15.36 -1.60
CA PRO A 62 10.93 15.24 -0.44
C PRO A 62 9.47 15.53 -0.80
N HIS A 63 8.60 14.57 -0.52
CA HIS A 63 7.20 14.56 -0.96
C HIS A 63 6.28 13.95 0.10
N ALA A 64 4.99 14.14 -0.12
CA ALA A 64 3.93 13.39 0.54
C ALA A 64 3.21 12.52 -0.48
N ASP A 65 3.00 11.25 -0.13
CA ASP A 65 2.23 10.31 -0.94
C ASP A 65 0.72 10.44 -0.69
N LYS A 66 -0.06 10.25 -1.75
CA LYS A 66 -1.53 10.28 -1.72
C LYS A 66 -2.09 9.16 -2.58
N LEU A 67 -3.23 8.62 -2.13
CA LEU A 67 -4.07 7.70 -2.90
C LEU A 67 -5.39 8.38 -3.25
N THR A 68 -5.86 8.18 -4.48
CA THR A 68 -7.24 8.52 -4.86
C THR A 68 -8.05 7.24 -4.93
N LEU A 69 -8.99 7.07 -4.00
CA LEU A 69 -9.72 5.82 -3.82
C LEU A 69 -11.19 5.98 -4.21
N SER A 70 -11.68 5.03 -4.98
CA SER A 70 -13.11 4.74 -5.07
C SER A 70 -13.64 4.19 -3.73
N PRO A 71 -14.96 4.25 -3.49
CA PRO A 71 -15.55 3.64 -2.30
C PRO A 71 -15.30 2.13 -2.17
N GLU A 72 -15.09 1.41 -3.27
CA GLU A 72 -14.78 -0.02 -3.24
C GLU A 72 -13.35 -0.27 -2.79
N GLU A 73 -12.38 0.44 -3.37
CA GLU A 73 -10.96 0.35 -3.00
C GLU A 73 -10.74 0.74 -1.54
N ALA A 74 -11.41 1.81 -1.08
CA ALA A 74 -11.35 2.23 0.32
C ALA A 74 -11.87 1.13 1.27
N ARG A 75 -12.99 0.47 0.92
CA ARG A 75 -13.50 -0.65 1.72
C ARG A 75 -12.59 -1.87 1.69
N LYS A 76 -11.92 -2.13 0.56
CA LYS A 76 -10.97 -3.24 0.43
C LYS A 76 -9.76 -3.04 1.34
N ILE A 77 -9.18 -1.83 1.36
CA ILE A 77 -8.10 -1.49 2.30
C ILE A 77 -8.57 -1.64 3.74
N ALA A 78 -9.75 -1.10 4.09
CA ALA A 78 -10.29 -1.21 5.44
C ALA A 78 -10.47 -2.67 5.89
N ALA A 79 -11.05 -3.52 5.03
CA ALA A 79 -11.27 -4.93 5.32
C ALA A 79 -9.97 -5.70 5.52
N ASP A 80 -8.93 -5.44 4.73
CA ASP A 80 -7.63 -6.07 4.93
C ASP A 80 -6.93 -5.55 6.20
N LEU A 81 -7.04 -4.26 6.53
CA LEU A 81 -6.54 -3.71 7.79
C LEU A 81 -7.19 -4.39 9.00
N GLU A 82 -8.51 -4.50 9.02
CA GLU A 82 -9.26 -5.19 10.08
C GLU A 82 -8.82 -6.65 10.20
N LYS A 83 -8.78 -7.38 9.09
CA LYS A 83 -8.31 -8.78 9.04
C LYS A 83 -6.90 -8.95 9.60
N HIS A 84 -5.98 -8.04 9.27
CA HIS A 84 -4.60 -8.11 9.73
C HIS A 84 -4.45 -7.72 11.21
N ALA A 85 -5.29 -6.79 11.70
CA ALA A 85 -5.40 -6.44 13.10
C ALA A 85 -5.93 -7.61 13.94
N ASP A 86 -7.07 -8.19 13.55
CA ASP A 86 -7.67 -9.36 14.22
C ASP A 86 -6.65 -10.50 14.36
N ARG A 87 -5.83 -10.72 13.32
CA ARG A 87 -4.81 -11.75 13.32
C ARG A 87 -3.68 -11.48 14.33
N VAL A 88 -3.23 -10.24 14.44
CA VAL A 88 -2.19 -9.84 15.41
C VAL A 88 -2.75 -9.93 16.84
N GLU A 89 -3.98 -9.46 17.06
CA GLU A 89 -4.63 -9.52 18.36
C GLU A 89 -4.83 -10.96 18.84
N ALA A 90 -5.21 -11.87 17.94
CA ALA A 90 -5.36 -13.30 18.26
C ALA A 90 -4.04 -13.93 18.75
N GLU A 91 -2.90 -13.59 18.14
CA GLU A 91 -1.58 -14.11 18.58
C GLU A 91 -1.17 -13.53 19.94
N GLN A 92 -1.56 -12.30 20.28
CA GLN A 92 -1.22 -11.68 21.56
C GLN A 92 -2.07 -12.17 22.73
N GLN A 93 -3.21 -12.82 22.46
CA GLN A 93 -4.11 -13.37 23.47
C GLN A 93 -3.73 -14.81 23.90
N ASP A 94 -2.87 -15.48 23.13
CA ASP A 94 -2.35 -16.83 23.39
C ASP A 94 -1.04 -16.81 24.23
#